data_AF-A0A060YMQ0-F1
#
_entry.id   AF-A0A060YMQ0-F1
#
_cell.length_a   1.000
_cell.length_b   1.000
_cell.length_c   1.000
_cell.angle_alpha   90.00
_cell.angle_beta   90.00
_cell.angle_gamma   90.00
#
_symmetry.space_group_name_H-M   'P 1'
#
loop_
_entity.id
_entity.type
_entity.pdbx_description
1 polymer ?
#
loop_
_entity_poly.entity_id
_entity_poly.type
_entity_poly.pdbx_seq_one_letter_code
_entity_poly.pdbx_strand_id
1 'polypeptide(L)'
;MFRTKRTGLVRRLWRSRAPVEGDGDADTRTHGSGGCCMGKSTKVAGKTSAGTDAELKSLTHSILKQIKEKQLEGLLQAVESKGGARSPCLLLPSKVDTKLGQQSYSLPLLLYKVFRWPDLMDCSELKRLSCCESYGEINPELVCCNPHHMSRLCELESPPPPYSRYPMDFLKPPGEFSFIFLMNVKVFVVSYGFPQSYT
;
A
#
# COMPACT_ATOMS: atom_id res chain seq x y z
N MET A 1 27.57 -9.08 -18.32
CA MET A 1 27.00 -9.35 -16.98
C MET A 1 25.50 -9.61 -17.10
N PHE A 2 25.06 -10.85 -16.89
CA PHE A 2 23.63 -11.15 -16.86
C PHE A 2 23.02 -10.64 -15.55
N ARG A 3 22.01 -9.78 -15.65
CA ARG A 3 21.22 -9.35 -14.50
C ARG A 3 20.33 -10.51 -14.07
N THR A 4 20.42 -10.95 -12.82
CA THR A 4 19.55 -12.02 -12.31
C THR A 4 18.10 -11.56 -12.33
N LYS A 5 17.17 -12.49 -12.57
CA LYS A 5 15.72 -12.22 -12.58
C LYS A 5 15.27 -11.46 -11.32
N ARG A 6 15.75 -11.88 -10.15
CA ARG A 6 15.57 -11.18 -8.86
C ARG A 6 15.94 -9.69 -8.92
N THR A 7 17.11 -9.33 -9.45
CA THR A 7 17.51 -7.91 -9.54
C THR A 7 16.58 -7.10 -10.44
N GLY A 8 15.95 -7.74 -11.43
CA GLY A 8 14.93 -7.13 -12.27
C GLY A 8 13.65 -6.82 -11.50
N LEU A 9 13.16 -7.80 -10.74
CA LEU A 9 11.95 -7.67 -9.91
C LEU A 9 12.10 -6.56 -8.86
N VAL A 10 13.19 -6.54 -8.10
CA VAL A 10 13.45 -5.52 -7.07
C VAL A 10 13.50 -4.11 -7.68
N ARG A 11 14.15 -3.95 -8.84
CA ARG A 11 14.21 -2.65 -9.54
C ARG A 11 12.83 -2.19 -10.04
N ARG A 12 12.00 -3.12 -10.53
CA ARG A 12 10.63 -2.80 -10.96
C ARG A 12 9.77 -2.39 -9.77
N LEU A 13 9.77 -3.17 -8.69
CA LEU A 13 9.08 -2.86 -7.44
C LEU A 13 9.43 -1.46 -6.94
N TRP A 14 10.73 -1.14 -6.85
CA TRP A 14 11.16 0.17 -6.36
C TRP A 14 10.68 1.35 -7.23
N ARG A 15 10.51 1.14 -8.54
CA ARG A 15 9.94 2.16 -9.43
C ARG A 15 8.44 2.34 -9.24
N SER A 16 7.74 1.30 -8.81
CA SER A 16 6.31 1.32 -8.52
C SER A 16 5.99 1.74 -7.08
N ARG A 17 6.95 2.31 -6.33
CA ARG A 17 6.71 2.85 -4.99
C ARG A 17 5.75 4.04 -5.03
N ALA A 18 5.05 4.30 -3.92
CA ALA A 18 4.14 5.43 -3.81
C ALA A 18 4.93 6.76 -3.91
N PRO A 19 4.38 7.79 -4.60
CA PRO A 19 4.98 9.11 -4.61
C PRO A 19 4.85 9.75 -3.22
N VAL A 20 5.90 10.41 -2.75
CA VAL A 20 5.82 11.23 -1.54
C VAL A 20 5.20 12.56 -1.95
N GLU A 21 3.95 12.81 -1.58
CA GLU A 21 3.27 14.08 -1.84
C GLU A 21 3.99 15.18 -1.04
N GLY A 22 4.77 16.01 -1.74
CA GLY A 22 5.65 16.97 -1.11
C GLY A 22 6.75 17.53 -2.02
N ASP A 23 6.43 17.83 -3.28
CA ASP A 23 6.85 19.06 -3.96
C ASP A 23 6.00 19.16 -5.23
N GLY A 24 5.20 20.20 -5.35
CA GLY A 24 4.36 20.40 -6.53
C GLY A 24 5.24 20.72 -7.74
N ASP A 25 5.40 19.76 -8.64
CA ASP A 25 5.60 20.04 -10.05
C ASP A 25 4.52 19.30 -10.83
N ALA A 26 3.46 20.05 -11.15
CA ALA A 26 2.44 19.60 -12.07
C ALA A 26 3.02 19.63 -13.49
N ASP A 27 3.40 18.49 -14.05
CA ASP A 27 3.40 18.35 -15.50
C ASP A 27 2.85 16.99 -15.95
N THR A 28 1.58 17.03 -16.37
CA THR A 28 0.93 16.00 -17.17
C THR A 28 1.30 16.23 -18.63
N ARG A 29 2.27 15.49 -19.18
CA ARG A 29 2.50 15.37 -20.64
C ARG A 29 3.04 13.97 -20.95
N THR A 30 2.23 13.04 -21.45
CA THR A 30 1.92 12.79 -22.89
C THR A 30 3.17 12.71 -23.78
N HIS A 31 3.30 11.60 -24.51
CA HIS A 31 4.37 11.21 -25.43
C HIS A 31 5.00 12.35 -26.27
N GLY A 32 6.34 12.38 -26.37
CA GLY A 32 7.06 13.19 -27.35
C GLY A 32 8.58 12.98 -27.32
N SER A 33 9.16 12.75 -28.51
CA SER A 33 10.57 12.46 -28.78
C SER A 33 11.46 13.72 -28.76
N GLY A 34 12.71 13.57 -28.31
CA GLY A 34 13.85 14.35 -28.80
C GLY A 34 14.33 15.55 -27.96
N GLY A 35 15.66 15.64 -27.82
CA GLY A 35 16.34 16.94 -27.63
C GLY A 35 17.17 17.09 -26.35
N CYS A 36 18.49 17.11 -26.52
CA CYS A 36 19.48 17.49 -25.52
C CYS A 36 19.66 19.02 -25.46
N CYS A 37 19.81 19.61 -24.26
CA CYS A 37 20.63 20.81 -24.03
C CYS A 37 20.80 21.12 -22.53
N MET A 38 21.97 21.66 -22.21
CA MET A 38 22.50 21.94 -20.87
C MET A 38 21.83 23.15 -20.21
N GLY A 39 21.49 23.06 -18.92
CA GLY A 39 20.96 24.16 -18.12
C GLY A 39 21.39 24.05 -16.67
N LYS A 40 22.37 24.88 -16.29
CA LYS A 40 22.96 24.99 -14.96
C LYS A 40 22.05 25.82 -14.07
N SER A 41 21.61 25.29 -12.93
CA SER A 41 21.19 26.11 -11.79
C SER A 41 21.30 25.36 -10.46
N THR A 42 21.67 26.15 -9.47
CA THR A 42 22.14 25.83 -8.13
C THR A 42 21.03 25.44 -7.17
N LYS A 43 21.29 24.32 -6.48
CA LYS A 43 20.82 23.83 -5.17
C LYS A 43 20.02 24.82 -4.30
N VAL A 44 18.85 24.39 -3.84
CA VAL A 44 18.40 24.65 -2.47
C VAL A 44 18.09 23.30 -1.83
N ALA A 45 18.88 22.97 -0.80
CA ALA A 45 18.92 21.68 -0.16
C ALA A 45 17.84 21.56 0.93
N GLY A 46 16.81 20.75 0.67
CA GLY A 46 15.99 20.12 1.73
C GLY A 46 16.81 19.02 2.40
N LYS A 47 17.68 19.39 3.34
CA LYS A 47 18.77 18.52 3.84
C LYS A 47 18.35 17.53 4.95
N THR A 48 17.07 17.48 5.31
CA THR A 48 16.53 16.56 6.33
C THR A 48 15.74 15.38 5.76
N SER A 49 15.06 15.52 4.61
CA SER A 49 14.25 14.46 4.00
C SER A 49 15.04 13.48 3.11
N ALA A 50 16.13 13.95 2.48
CA ALA A 50 16.93 13.13 1.57
C ALA A 50 17.71 12.01 2.29
N GLY A 51 18.11 12.24 3.55
CA GLY A 51 18.81 11.24 4.37
C GLY A 51 17.90 10.09 4.77
N THR A 52 16.68 10.41 5.23
CA THR A 52 15.70 9.40 5.63
C THR A 52 15.18 8.56 4.46
N ASP A 53 15.04 9.15 3.26
CA ASP A 53 14.61 8.39 2.06
C ASP A 53 15.69 7.40 1.60
N ALA A 54 16.97 7.80 1.63
CA ALA A 54 18.08 6.92 1.27
C ALA A 54 18.20 5.72 2.23
N GLU A 55 18.00 5.98 3.51
CA GLU A 55 17.95 4.95 4.54
C GLU A 55 16.75 4.02 4.34
N LEU A 56 15.54 4.55 4.19
CA LEU A 56 14.31 3.80 3.92
C LEU A 56 14.45 2.90 2.68
N LYS A 57 15.08 3.43 1.63
CA LYS A 57 15.41 2.69 0.42
C LYS A 57 16.33 1.52 0.71
N SER A 58 17.44 1.77 1.39
CA SER A 58 18.41 0.71 1.69
C SER A 58 17.79 -0.42 2.53
N LEU A 59 16.96 -0.06 3.52
CA LEU A 59 16.21 -0.98 4.37
C LEU A 59 15.25 -1.84 3.56
N THR A 60 14.43 -1.19 2.72
CA THR A 60 13.46 -1.88 1.85
C THR A 60 14.17 -2.83 0.89
N HIS A 61 15.28 -2.39 0.28
CA HIS A 61 16.07 -3.24 -0.60
C HIS A 61 16.68 -4.45 0.13
N SER A 62 17.05 -4.32 1.39
CA SER A 62 17.53 -5.44 2.21
C SER A 62 16.43 -6.49 2.40
N ILE A 63 15.23 -6.05 2.78
CA ILE A 63 14.07 -6.92 2.94
C ILE A 63 13.68 -7.60 1.63
N LEU A 64 13.58 -6.87 0.53
CA LEU A 64 13.20 -7.43 -0.77
C LEU A 64 14.19 -8.50 -1.27
N LYS A 65 15.45 -8.47 -0.82
CA LYS A 65 16.44 -9.52 -1.12
C LYS A 65 16.20 -10.81 -0.34
N GLN A 66 15.64 -10.72 0.87
CA GLN A 66 15.34 -11.87 1.72
C GLN A 66 14.05 -12.59 1.30
N ILE A 67 13.15 -11.92 0.57
CA ILE A 67 11.91 -12.50 0.07
C ILE A 67 12.18 -13.51 -1.07
N LYS A 68 11.44 -14.62 -1.05
CA LYS A 68 11.49 -15.67 -2.09
C LYS A 68 11.03 -15.12 -3.44
N GLU A 69 11.62 -15.58 -4.54
CA GLU A 69 11.37 -15.02 -5.88
C GLU A 69 9.88 -15.08 -6.29
N LYS A 70 9.20 -16.20 -6.06
CA LYS A 70 7.75 -16.35 -6.31
C LYS A 70 6.90 -15.33 -5.52
N GLN A 71 7.28 -15.05 -4.28
CA GLN A 71 6.59 -14.08 -3.43
C GLN A 71 6.84 -12.63 -3.92
N LEU A 72 8.06 -12.37 -4.42
CA LEU A 72 8.42 -11.09 -5.00
C LEU A 72 7.67 -10.80 -6.31
N GLU A 73 7.43 -11.82 -7.13
CA GLU A 73 6.58 -11.73 -8.33
C GLU A 73 5.13 -11.41 -7.96
N GLY A 74 4.57 -12.11 -6.97
CA GLY A 74 3.21 -11.83 -6.48
C GLY A 74 3.05 -10.42 -5.91
N LEU A 75 4.04 -9.94 -5.15
CA LEU A 75 4.07 -8.56 -4.67
C LEU A 75 4.15 -7.56 -5.83
N LEU A 76 5.01 -7.81 -6.83
CA LEU A 76 5.14 -6.93 -7.99
C LEU A 76 3.83 -6.82 -8.76
N GLN A 77 3.14 -7.95 -8.98
CA GLN A 77 1.82 -7.96 -9.60
C GLN A 77 0.81 -7.13 -8.81
N ALA A 78 0.78 -7.31 -7.48
CA ALA A 78 -0.12 -6.56 -6.61
C ALA A 78 0.12 -5.04 -6.76
N VAL A 79 1.36 -4.60 -6.60
CA VAL A 79 1.76 -3.19 -6.64
C VAL A 79 1.55 -2.57 -8.02
N GLU A 80 1.95 -3.24 -9.10
CA GLU A 80 1.77 -2.72 -10.47
C GLU A 80 0.29 -2.65 -10.87
N SER A 81 -0.55 -3.58 -10.38
CA SER A 81 -1.99 -3.55 -10.63
C SER A 81 -2.73 -2.46 -9.85
N LYS A 82 -2.09 -1.87 -8.83
CA LYS A 82 -2.71 -0.89 -7.92
C LYS A 82 -4.05 -1.36 -7.32
N GLY A 83 -4.21 -2.67 -7.12
CA GLY A 83 -5.46 -3.28 -6.64
C GLY A 83 -6.50 -3.58 -7.72
N GLY A 84 -6.20 -3.34 -9.00
CA GLY A 84 -7.07 -3.69 -10.13
C GLY A 84 -7.11 -5.18 -10.44
N ALA A 85 -6.16 -5.97 -9.93
CA ALA A 85 -6.14 -7.42 -10.05
C ALA A 85 -6.08 -8.10 -8.68
N ARG A 86 -6.71 -9.27 -8.56
CA ARG A 86 -6.55 -10.12 -7.37
C ARG A 86 -5.11 -10.60 -7.28
N SER A 87 -4.49 -10.39 -6.12
CA SER A 87 -3.12 -10.83 -5.82
C SER A 87 -3.10 -11.73 -4.58
N PRO A 88 -2.16 -12.70 -4.50
CA PRO A 88 -2.04 -13.60 -3.36
C PRO A 88 -1.52 -12.90 -2.10
N CYS A 89 -1.66 -13.56 -0.95
CA CYS A 89 -1.06 -13.10 0.30
C CYS A 89 0.47 -13.16 0.24
N LEU A 90 1.12 -12.13 0.77
CA LEU A 90 2.56 -12.12 1.00
C LEU A 90 2.84 -12.51 2.45
N LEU A 91 2.86 -13.80 2.75
CA LEU A 91 3.06 -14.30 4.11
C LEU A 91 4.55 -14.31 4.46
N LEU A 92 4.95 -13.46 5.40
CA LEU A 92 6.33 -13.33 5.87
C LEU A 92 6.42 -13.48 7.39
N PRO A 93 7.59 -13.87 7.94
CA PRO A 93 7.76 -14.00 9.38
C PRO A 93 7.50 -12.67 10.11
N SER A 94 6.66 -12.73 11.16
CA SER A 94 6.23 -11.54 11.91
C SER A 94 7.39 -10.83 12.64
N LYS A 95 8.36 -11.59 13.14
CA LYS A 95 9.45 -11.11 14.01
C LYS A 95 10.69 -10.57 13.26
N VAL A 96 10.52 -10.05 12.05
CA VAL A 96 11.62 -9.36 11.35
C VAL A 96 11.58 -7.89 11.75
N ASP A 97 12.32 -7.57 12.81
CA ASP A 97 12.51 -6.19 13.25
C ASP A 97 13.60 -5.53 12.41
N THR A 98 13.26 -4.40 11.78
CA THR A 98 14.19 -3.64 10.95
C THR A 98 14.36 -2.24 11.54
N LYS A 99 15.53 -1.99 12.10
CA LYS A 99 15.87 -0.71 12.73
C LYS A 99 16.49 0.23 11.71
N LEU A 100 16.04 1.49 11.70
CA LEU A 100 16.53 2.58 10.88
C LEU A 100 16.94 3.76 11.78
N GLY A 101 18.20 3.80 12.20
CA GLY A 101 18.67 4.81 13.16
C GLY A 101 17.86 4.75 14.46
N GLN A 102 17.15 5.84 14.79
CA GLN A 102 16.25 5.94 15.95
C GLN A 102 14.82 5.42 15.70
N GLN A 103 14.44 5.17 14.44
CA GLN A 103 13.11 4.69 14.07
C GLN A 103 13.11 3.17 13.87
N SER A 104 12.13 2.47 14.43
CA SER A 104 11.94 1.04 14.21
C SER A 104 10.72 0.81 13.32
N TYR A 105 10.92 0.17 12.16
CA TYR A 105 9.82 -0.24 11.29
C TYR A 105 9.60 -1.75 11.42
N SER A 106 8.37 -2.14 11.73
CA SER A 106 7.95 -3.52 11.52
C SER A 106 7.95 -3.82 10.03
N LEU A 107 8.24 -5.07 9.67
CA LEU A 107 8.26 -5.52 8.27
C LEU A 107 6.98 -5.16 7.48
N PRO A 108 5.75 -5.35 8.03
CA PRO A 108 4.52 -4.94 7.33
C PRO A 108 4.44 -3.43 7.15
N LEU A 109 4.72 -2.65 8.19
CA LEU A 109 4.65 -1.19 8.17
C LEU A 109 5.54 -0.60 7.08
N LEU A 110 6.78 -1.10 6.95
CA LEU A 110 7.70 -0.64 5.93
C LEU A 110 7.14 -0.86 4.51
N LEU A 111 6.61 -2.05 4.22
CA LEU A 111 6.10 -2.39 2.90
C LEU A 111 4.82 -1.59 2.56
N TYR A 112 3.93 -1.41 3.54
CA TYR A 112 2.74 -0.58 3.38
C TYR A 112 3.09 0.88 3.09
N LYS A 113 4.06 1.41 3.83
CA LYS A 113 4.51 2.80 3.70
C LYS A 113 5.13 3.06 2.33
N VAL A 114 6.03 2.18 1.87
CA VAL A 114 6.74 2.37 0.61
C VAL A 114 5.85 2.19 -0.61
N PHE A 115 4.95 1.20 -0.61
CA PHE A 115 4.21 0.85 -1.83
C PHE A 115 2.84 1.51 -1.96
N ARG A 116 2.27 2.05 -0.88
CA ARG A 116 0.91 2.58 -0.93
C ARG A 116 0.66 3.85 -0.11
N TRP A 117 1.25 3.97 1.08
CA TRP A 117 0.93 5.07 2.01
C TRP A 117 2.19 5.71 2.59
N PRO A 118 2.86 6.61 1.85
CA PRO A 118 4.14 7.20 2.26
C PRO A 118 4.05 7.97 3.58
N ASP A 119 2.87 8.47 3.92
CA ASP A 119 2.52 9.22 5.12
C ASP A 119 2.03 8.34 6.28
N LEU A 120 1.94 7.02 6.10
CA LEU A 120 1.55 6.08 7.15
C LEU A 120 2.52 6.13 8.32
N MET A 121 1.99 6.31 9.54
CA MET A 121 2.80 6.36 10.75
C MET A 121 2.71 5.05 11.52
N ASP A 122 1.52 4.45 11.62
CA ASP A 122 1.31 3.23 12.39
C ASP A 122 0.37 2.22 11.71
N CYS A 123 0.54 0.93 12.04
CA CYS A 123 -0.33 -0.14 11.52
C CYS A 123 -1.77 -0.06 12.06
N SER A 124 -2.02 0.63 13.17
CA SER A 124 -3.36 0.84 13.72
C SER A 124 -4.25 1.71 12.82
N GLU A 125 -3.67 2.50 11.91
CA GLU A 125 -4.40 3.26 10.87
C GLU A 125 -5.00 2.35 9.79
N LEU A 126 -4.75 1.04 9.85
CA LEU A 126 -5.04 0.10 8.78
C LEU A 126 -5.96 -1.03 9.23
N LYS A 127 -6.83 -1.47 8.32
CA LYS A 127 -7.73 -2.63 8.49
C LYS A 127 -7.56 -3.64 7.38
N ARG A 128 -7.47 -4.92 7.77
CA ARG A 128 -7.35 -6.04 6.83
C ARG A 128 -8.64 -6.21 6.04
N LEU A 129 -8.52 -6.43 4.73
CA LEU A 129 -9.64 -6.68 3.83
C LEU A 129 -10.03 -8.16 3.83
N SER A 130 -11.29 -8.47 3.54
CA SER A 130 -11.82 -9.84 3.48
C SER A 130 -11.24 -10.68 2.35
N CYS A 131 -10.64 -10.05 1.32
CA CYS A 131 -9.94 -10.76 0.25
C CYS A 131 -8.57 -11.32 0.67
N CYS A 132 -8.10 -10.99 1.88
CA CYS A 132 -6.90 -11.56 2.48
C CYS A 132 -7.20 -12.94 3.06
N GLU A 133 -6.41 -13.95 2.72
CA GLU A 133 -6.56 -15.31 3.28
C GLU A 133 -6.34 -15.35 4.80
N SER A 134 -5.57 -14.38 5.32
CA SER A 134 -5.36 -14.23 6.77
C SER A 134 -6.42 -13.34 7.44
N TYR A 135 -7.53 -13.03 6.77
CA TYR A 135 -8.62 -12.27 7.39
C TYR A 135 -9.34 -13.13 8.43
N GLY A 136 -9.46 -12.63 9.67
CA GLY A 136 -10.04 -13.37 10.79
C GLY A 136 -9.09 -14.41 11.42
N GLU A 137 -8.02 -14.79 10.73
CA GLU A 137 -7.02 -15.74 11.22
C GLU A 137 -5.86 -15.02 11.92
N ILE A 138 -5.54 -15.45 13.14
CA ILE A 138 -4.38 -14.97 13.91
C ILE A 138 -3.27 -16.01 13.80
N ASN A 139 -2.31 -15.75 12.91
CA ASN A 139 -1.08 -16.55 12.82
C ASN A 139 0.06 -15.79 13.53
N PRO A 140 0.57 -16.27 14.67
CA PRO A 140 1.63 -15.58 15.42
C PRO A 140 2.98 -15.61 14.70
N GLU A 141 3.20 -16.58 13.79
CA GLU A 141 4.46 -16.74 13.08
C GLU A 141 4.51 -15.98 11.75
N LEU A 142 3.39 -15.90 11.04
CA LEU A 142 3.31 -15.37 9.67
C LEU A 142 2.29 -14.24 9.59
N VAL A 143 2.69 -13.14 8.98
CA VAL A 143 1.84 -11.98 8.73
C VAL A 143 1.77 -11.70 7.23
N CYS A 144 0.56 -11.41 6.72
CA CYS A 144 0.43 -10.92 5.35
C CYS A 144 0.95 -9.49 5.27
N CYS A 145 1.91 -9.25 4.39
CA CYS A 145 2.52 -7.94 4.13
C CYS A 145 2.11 -7.35 2.77
N ASN A 146 1.06 -7.87 2.12
CA ASN A 146 0.59 -7.33 0.84
C ASN A 146 -0.17 -6.00 1.09
N PRO A 147 0.31 -4.85 0.58
CA PRO A 147 -0.34 -3.56 0.79
C PRO A 147 -1.78 -3.49 0.28
N HIS A 148 -2.15 -4.30 -0.73
CA HIS A 148 -3.49 -4.35 -1.31
C HIS A 148 -4.46 -5.27 -0.56
N HIS A 149 -4.01 -5.94 0.50
CA HIS A 149 -4.87 -6.70 1.43
C HIS A 149 -5.25 -5.90 2.67
N MET A 150 -4.92 -4.62 2.66
CA MET A 150 -5.14 -3.70 3.76
C MET A 150 -5.89 -2.47 3.23
N SER A 151 -6.59 -1.74 4.08
CA SER A 151 -7.19 -0.45 3.75
C SER A 151 -6.94 0.53 4.88
N ARG A 152 -6.75 1.80 4.54
CA ARG A 152 -6.70 2.85 5.55
C ARG A 152 -8.07 3.00 6.22
N LEU A 153 -8.04 3.20 7.52
CA LEU A 153 -9.18 3.65 8.29
C LEU A 153 -9.37 5.14 7.97
N CYS A 154 -10.58 5.54 7.56
CA CYS A 154 -10.91 6.96 7.55
C CYS A 154 -11.29 7.38 8.97
N GLU A 155 -10.61 8.41 9.48
CA GLU A 155 -11.09 9.14 10.65
C GLU A 155 -12.43 9.79 10.29
N LEU A 156 -13.46 9.51 11.08
CA LEU A 156 -14.73 10.21 10.98
C LEU A 156 -14.51 11.64 11.46
N GLU A 157 -14.18 12.55 10.54
CA GLU A 157 -14.03 13.97 10.85
C GLU A 157 -15.37 14.64 11.20
N SER A 158 -16.51 13.96 10.94
CA SER A 158 -17.83 14.40 11.36
C SER A 158 -18.39 13.52 12.48
N PRO A 159 -18.86 14.07 13.61
CA PRO A 159 -19.71 13.32 14.52
C PRO A 159 -20.89 12.74 13.71
N PRO A 160 -21.35 11.52 14.03
CA PRO A 160 -22.45 10.91 13.30
C PRO A 160 -23.66 11.86 13.33
N PRO A 161 -24.40 12.02 12.21
CA PRO A 161 -25.53 12.94 12.17
C PRO A 161 -26.53 12.60 13.29
N PRO A 162 -27.29 13.60 13.80
CA PRO A 162 -28.14 13.47 14.99
C PRO A 162 -29.20 12.35 14.94
N TYR A 163 -29.44 11.75 13.78
CA TYR A 163 -30.46 10.73 13.54
C TYR A 163 -30.00 9.28 13.85
N SER A 164 -28.79 9.09 14.37
CA SER A 164 -28.24 7.77 14.73
C SER A 164 -28.96 7.06 15.90
N ARG A 165 -29.99 7.67 16.48
CA ARG A 165 -30.77 7.15 17.62
C ARG A 165 -32.12 6.53 17.23
N TYR A 166 -32.43 6.35 15.95
CA TYR A 166 -33.63 5.61 15.57
C TYR A 166 -33.37 4.10 15.68
N PRO A 167 -34.16 3.35 16.49
CA PRO A 167 -34.06 1.89 16.54
C PRO A 167 -34.36 1.31 15.15
N MET A 168 -33.40 0.57 14.59
CA MET A 168 -33.50 -0.08 13.27
C MET A 168 -34.40 -1.33 13.28
N ASP A 169 -35.13 -1.56 14.38
CA ASP A 169 -35.90 -2.79 14.64
C ASP A 169 -37.05 -3.04 13.65
N PHE A 170 -37.39 -2.07 12.79
CA PHE A 170 -38.53 -2.15 11.87
C PHE A 170 -38.18 -2.47 10.41
N LEU A 171 -36.91 -2.59 10.02
CA LEU A 171 -36.52 -2.83 8.62
C LEU A 171 -35.64 -4.07 8.47
N LYS A 172 -36.20 -5.26 8.76
CA LYS A 172 -35.61 -6.54 8.33
C LYS A 172 -36.55 -7.24 7.36
N PRO A 173 -36.42 -7.05 6.04
CA PRO A 173 -36.97 -8.00 5.07
C PRO A 173 -36.11 -9.28 5.06
N PRO A 174 -36.72 -10.48 4.93
CA PRO A 174 -35.98 -11.72 4.82
C PRO A 174 -35.47 -11.89 3.39
N GLY A 175 -34.15 -11.95 3.22
CA GLY A 175 -33.57 -12.55 2.01
C GLY A 175 -32.66 -11.71 1.11
N GLU A 176 -32.08 -10.61 1.57
CA GLU A 176 -30.98 -9.98 0.84
C GLU A 176 -29.66 -10.07 1.59
N PHE A 177 -28.63 -10.51 0.86
CA PHE A 177 -27.24 -10.51 1.28
C PHE A 177 -26.88 -9.13 1.83
N SER A 178 -26.57 -9.11 3.12
CA SER A 178 -26.16 -7.94 3.85
C SER A 178 -24.87 -7.38 3.23
N PHE A 179 -24.99 -6.38 2.35
CA PHE A 179 -23.99 -5.33 2.27
C PHE A 179 -24.05 -4.58 3.61
N ILE A 180 -23.49 -5.19 4.66
CA ILE A 180 -23.13 -4.47 5.87
C ILE A 180 -21.94 -3.62 5.44
N PHE A 181 -22.26 -2.45 4.88
CA PHE A 181 -21.42 -1.29 5.02
C PHE A 181 -21.18 -1.16 6.52
N LEU A 182 -20.00 -1.62 6.96
CA LEU A 182 -19.61 -1.55 8.36
C LEU A 182 -19.77 -0.10 8.80
N MET A 183 -20.82 0.14 9.57
CA MET A 183 -21.04 1.40 10.27
C MET A 183 -19.75 1.71 11.02
N ASN A 184 -19.24 2.92 10.81
CA ASN A 184 -18.16 3.60 11.54
C ASN A 184 -16.73 3.63 10.97
N VAL A 185 -16.45 3.12 9.78
CA VAL A 185 -15.22 3.48 9.06
C VAL A 185 -15.51 3.49 7.57
N LYS A 186 -15.33 4.63 6.89
CA LYS A 186 -15.31 4.66 5.43
C LYS A 186 -14.03 3.95 5.00
N VAL A 187 -14.09 2.63 4.84
CA VAL A 187 -12.96 1.85 4.32
C VAL A 187 -12.78 2.30 2.87
N PHE A 188 -11.70 3.00 2.56
CA PHE A 188 -11.35 3.34 1.17
C PHE A 188 -10.91 2.06 0.44
N VAL A 189 -11.89 1.22 0.09
CA VAL A 189 -11.71 0.21 -0.94
C VAL A 189 -11.70 0.97 -2.24
N VAL A 190 -10.52 1.11 -2.84
CA VAL A 190 -10.41 1.48 -4.25
C VAL A 190 -10.96 0.29 -5.05
N SER A 191 -12.28 0.26 -5.21
CA SER A 191 -12.97 -0.67 -6.10
C SER A 191 -12.89 -0.09 -7.51
N TYR A 192 -12.01 -0.64 -8.35
CA TYR A 192 -12.17 -0.48 -9.79
C TYR A 192 -13.11 -1.58 -10.30
N GLY A 193 -14.11 -1.16 -11.08
CA GLY A 193 -15.27 -1.93 -11.47
C GLY A 193 -14.97 -3.24 -12.17
N PHE A 194 -15.77 -4.24 -11.85
CA PHE A 194 -16.01 -5.38 -12.72
C PHE A 194 -16.68 -4.86 -14.00
N PRO A 195 -16.20 -5.19 -15.22
CA PRO A 195 -17.06 -5.12 -16.38
C PRO A 195 -18.10 -6.24 -16.23
N GLN A 196 -19.37 -5.89 -16.02
CA GLN A 196 -20.48 -6.79 -16.25
C GLN A 196 -20.48 -7.20 -17.72
N SER A 197 -20.00 -8.40 -18.03
CA SER A 197 -20.36 -9.07 -19.28
C SER A 197 -21.71 -9.75 -19.07
N TYR A 198 -22.76 -9.10 -19.56
CA TYR A 198 -24.05 -9.73 -19.81
C TYR A 198 -23.92 -10.66 -21.02
N THR A 199 -24.23 -11.94 -20.85
CA THR A 199 -24.82 -12.83 -21.87
C THR A 199 -25.63 -13.90 -21.17
#